data_AF-A0A1M3N7A9-F1
#
_entry.id   AF-A0A1M3N7A9-F1
#
_cell.length_a   1.000
_cell.length_b   1.000
_cell.length_c   1.000
_cell.angle_alpha   90.00
_cell.angle_beta   90.00
_cell.angle_gamma   90.00
#
_symmetry.space_group_name_H-M   'P 1'
#
loop_
_entity.id
_entity.type
_entity.pdbx_description
1 polymer ?
#
loop_
_entity_poly.entity_id
_entity_poly.type
_entity_poly.pdbx_seq_one_letter_code
_entity_poly.pdbx_strand_id
1 'polypeptide(L)'
;MKRPPGGGNGRASIFSPLVVALVLLASMSGCRQKISPSQCDQMLDHFAELVVKERFADAGPEVISAEQARERREAKTADEFKNCPTQVQANEHDCAMKAETSDALIKCLE
;
A
#
# COMPACT_ATOMS: atom_id res chain seq x y z
N MET A 1 54.55 -8.18 49.47
CA MET A 1 53.61 -8.92 50.35
C MET A 1 52.45 -8.00 50.77
N LYS A 2 51.22 -8.25 50.28
CA LYS A 2 49.94 -7.95 50.95
C LYS A 2 48.80 -8.56 50.10
N ARG A 3 48.06 -9.53 50.65
CA ARG A 3 46.80 -10.06 50.06
C ARG A 3 45.64 -9.08 50.39
N PRO A 4 44.52 -9.13 49.65
CA PRO A 4 43.37 -9.83 50.22
C PRO A 4 42.56 -10.72 49.24
N PRO A 5 41.64 -11.55 49.78
CA PRO A 5 40.86 -12.61 49.12
C PRO A 5 39.56 -12.03 48.49
N GLY A 6 38.80 -12.67 47.61
CA GLY A 6 38.18 -13.99 47.65
C GLY A 6 36.65 -13.83 47.76
N GLY A 7 35.88 -14.63 46.99
CA GLY A 7 34.43 -14.78 47.08
C GLY A 7 33.63 -13.80 46.20
N GLY A 8 32.57 -14.19 45.50
CA GLY A 8 31.85 -15.46 45.40
C GLY A 8 30.56 -15.20 44.61
N ASN A 9 30.16 -16.18 43.81
CA ASN A 9 28.84 -16.50 43.26
C ASN A 9 27.80 -15.40 42.99
N GLY A 10 27.39 -15.32 41.72
CA GLY A 10 26.15 -14.67 41.28
C GLY A 10 25.81 -15.00 39.82
N ARG A 11 25.64 -16.28 39.47
CA ARG A 11 24.95 -16.68 38.23
C ARG A 11 23.44 -16.53 38.46
N ALA A 12 22.81 -15.61 37.73
CA ALA A 12 21.48 -15.70 37.11
C ALA A 12 20.80 -14.33 37.08
N SER A 13 20.72 -13.72 35.91
CA SER A 13 19.44 -13.26 35.35
C SER A 13 19.65 -12.67 33.97
N ILE A 14 19.00 -13.30 33.00
CA ILE A 14 19.00 -12.98 31.58
C ILE A 14 17.88 -11.94 31.38
N PHE A 15 18.18 -10.67 31.59
CA PHE A 15 17.29 -9.57 31.20
C PHE A 15 18.18 -8.45 30.66
N SER A 16 18.19 -8.30 29.34
CA SER A 16 18.91 -7.25 28.63
C SER A 16 17.91 -6.25 28.07
N PRO A 17 17.46 -5.25 28.86
CA PRO A 17 16.74 -4.11 28.32
C PRO A 17 17.73 -3.01 27.93
N LEU A 18 17.38 -2.24 26.90
CA LEU A 18 17.89 -0.90 26.61
C LEU A 18 19.38 -0.77 26.23
N VAL A 19 19.65 -0.30 25.01
CA VAL A 19 20.24 1.03 24.74
C VAL A 19 20.48 1.20 23.23
N VAL A 20 19.61 1.99 22.61
CA VAL A 20 19.94 3.10 21.67
C VAL A 20 20.77 2.80 20.41
N ALA A 21 20.06 2.76 19.27
CA ALA A 21 20.53 3.19 17.95
C ALA A 21 19.26 3.54 17.13
N LEU A 22 18.65 4.73 17.19
CA LEU A 22 19.10 6.05 16.75
C LEU A 22 19.81 6.06 15.39
N VAL A 23 19.07 5.75 14.32
CA VAL A 23 19.29 6.34 12.99
C VAL A 23 17.93 6.56 12.29
N LEU A 24 17.44 7.80 12.38
CA LEU A 24 16.95 8.59 11.25
C LEU A 24 16.51 7.80 9.98
N LEU A 25 15.29 7.25 9.96
CA LEU A 25 14.57 7.11 8.69
C LEU A 25 13.60 8.28 8.55
N ALA A 26 14.18 9.36 8.04
CA ALA A 26 13.57 10.25 7.06
C ALA A 26 12.11 10.65 7.35
N SER A 27 11.98 11.73 8.10
CA SER A 27 11.08 12.82 7.73
C SER A 27 11.27 13.19 6.25
N MET A 28 10.68 12.42 5.34
CA MET A 28 10.32 12.92 4.02
C MET A 28 9.15 13.88 4.22
N SER A 29 9.46 15.16 4.40
CA SER A 29 8.61 16.23 3.89
C SER A 29 8.56 16.07 2.37
N GLY A 30 7.80 15.08 1.92
CA GLY A 30 7.78 14.61 0.55
C GLY A 30 7.11 15.65 -0.32
N CYS A 31 7.80 16.09 -1.38
CA CYS A 31 7.12 16.52 -2.58
C CYS A 31 5.99 15.50 -2.85
N ARG A 32 4.74 15.97 -2.91
CA ARG A 32 3.60 15.12 -3.27
C ARG A 32 3.86 14.55 -4.66
N GLN A 33 4.48 13.38 -4.73
CA GLN A 33 4.79 12.73 -5.99
C GLN A 33 3.46 12.30 -6.58
N LYS A 34 3.12 12.92 -7.70
CA LYS A 34 2.05 12.48 -8.57
C LYS A 34 2.47 11.16 -9.21
N ILE A 35 1.49 10.30 -9.41
CA ILE A 35 1.74 9.03 -10.07
C ILE A 35 1.95 9.22 -11.58
N SER A 36 2.67 8.29 -12.19
CA SER A 36 2.88 8.29 -13.64
C SER A 36 1.60 7.90 -14.39
N PRO A 37 1.50 8.18 -15.70
CA PRO A 37 0.41 7.69 -16.53
C PRO A 37 0.26 6.16 -16.50
N SER A 38 1.37 5.41 -16.43
CA SER A 38 1.33 3.95 -16.35
C SER A 38 0.79 3.43 -15.02
N GLN A 39 1.04 4.14 -13.91
CA GLN A 39 0.45 3.84 -12.61
C GLN A 39 -1.06 4.11 -12.61
N CYS A 40 -1.51 5.17 -13.30
CA CYS A 40 -2.94 5.38 -13.52
C CYS A 40 -3.59 4.25 -14.31
N ASP A 41 -2.96 3.80 -15.40
CA ASP A 41 -3.47 2.67 -16.18
C ASP A 41 -3.57 1.40 -15.32
N GLN A 42 -2.57 1.09 -14.49
CA GLN A 42 -2.62 -0.04 -13.56
C GLN A 42 -3.76 0.08 -12.55
N MET A 43 -3.98 1.27 -11.99
CA MET A 43 -5.05 1.49 -11.03
C MET A 43 -6.44 1.33 -11.67
N LEU A 44 -6.59 1.78 -12.92
CA LEU A 44 -7.82 1.56 -13.70
C LEU A 44 -8.06 0.08 -14.00
N ASP A 45 -7.00 -0.67 -14.30
CA ASP A 45 -7.08 -2.12 -14.53
C ASP A 45 -7.51 -2.86 -13.25
N HIS A 46 -6.95 -2.46 -12.09
CA HIS A 46 -7.31 -2.99 -10.78
C HIS A 46 -8.77 -2.66 -10.41
N PHE A 47 -9.20 -1.42 -10.61
CA PHE A 47 -10.60 -1.04 -10.41
C PHE A 47 -11.55 -1.89 -11.26
N ALA A 48 -11.26 -2.04 -12.55
CA ALA A 48 -12.07 -2.85 -13.45
C ALA A 48 -12.11 -4.33 -13.02
N GLU A 49 -10.99 -4.89 -12.55
CA GLU A 49 -10.94 -6.24 -12.00
C GLU A 49 -11.86 -6.39 -10.78
N LEU A 50 -11.80 -5.45 -9.83
CA LEU A 50 -12.63 -5.46 -8.63
C LEU A 50 -14.12 -5.37 -8.96
N VAL A 51 -14.51 -4.46 -9.86
CA VAL A 51 -15.92 -4.33 -10.29
C VAL A 51 -16.42 -5.63 -10.93
N VAL A 52 -15.63 -6.23 -11.83
CA VAL A 52 -16.05 -7.47 -12.50
C VAL A 52 -16.13 -8.63 -11.52
N LYS A 53 -15.17 -8.75 -10.60
CA LYS A 53 -15.18 -9.75 -9.54
C LYS A 53 -16.42 -9.63 -8.64
N GLU A 54 -16.88 -8.41 -8.37
CA GLU A 54 -18.06 -8.16 -7.54
C GLU A 54 -19.38 -8.42 -8.29
N ARG A 55 -19.44 -8.06 -9.57
CA ARG A 55 -20.70 -8.07 -10.36
C ARG A 55 -20.90 -9.34 -11.19
N PHE A 56 -19.81 -10.00 -11.58
CA PHE A 56 -19.78 -11.11 -12.53
C PHE A 56 -18.99 -12.31 -11.98
N ALA A 57 -19.07 -12.55 -10.67
CA ALA A 57 -18.33 -13.63 -9.99
C ALA A 57 -18.52 -15.03 -10.63
N ASP A 58 -19.69 -15.30 -11.20
CA ASP A 58 -20.03 -16.59 -11.83
C ASP A 58 -19.94 -16.58 -13.36
N ALA A 59 -19.41 -15.51 -13.96
CA ALA A 59 -19.32 -15.38 -15.41
C ALA A 59 -18.12 -16.15 -15.99
N GLY A 60 -18.23 -16.54 -17.26
CA GLY A 60 -17.11 -17.15 -17.99
C GLY A 60 -15.99 -16.15 -18.29
N PRO A 61 -14.77 -16.64 -18.59
CA PRO A 61 -13.59 -15.78 -18.80
C PRO A 61 -13.74 -14.79 -19.96
N GLU A 62 -14.50 -15.15 -21.01
CA GLU A 62 -14.80 -14.25 -22.12
C GLU A 62 -15.62 -13.03 -21.67
N VAL A 63 -16.66 -13.28 -20.87
CA VAL A 63 -17.50 -12.23 -20.29
C VAL A 63 -16.66 -11.38 -19.34
N ILE A 64 -15.91 -12.01 -18.42
CA ILE A 64 -15.02 -11.29 -17.48
C ILE A 64 -14.09 -10.33 -18.23
N SER A 65 -13.43 -10.78 -19.30
CA SER A 65 -12.53 -9.95 -20.08
C SER A 65 -13.25 -8.81 -20.82
N ALA A 66 -14.41 -9.08 -21.41
CA ALA A 66 -15.21 -8.07 -22.10
C ALA A 66 -15.71 -6.99 -21.13
N GLU A 67 -16.18 -7.40 -19.96
CA GLU A 67 -16.68 -6.52 -18.91
C GLU A 67 -15.53 -5.71 -18.31
N GLN A 68 -14.37 -6.32 -18.01
CA GLN A 68 -13.21 -5.60 -17.47
C GLN A 68 -12.74 -4.52 -18.45
N ALA A 69 -12.72 -4.85 -19.75
CA ALA A 69 -12.39 -3.87 -20.78
C ALA A 69 -13.44 -2.74 -20.87
N ARG A 70 -14.72 -3.00 -20.58
CA ARG A 70 -15.77 -1.98 -20.49
C ARG A 70 -15.58 -1.09 -19.26
N GLU A 71 -15.48 -1.68 -18.07
CA GLU A 71 -15.30 -0.96 -16.81
C GLU A 71 -14.05 -0.07 -16.86
N ARG A 72 -12.94 -0.56 -17.44
CA ARG A 72 -11.73 0.23 -17.65
C ARG A 72 -11.97 1.45 -18.54
N ARG A 73 -12.75 1.31 -19.62
CA ARG A 73 -13.07 2.44 -20.53
C ARG A 73 -13.96 3.47 -19.84
N GLU A 74 -14.94 3.03 -19.07
CA GLU A 74 -15.84 3.90 -18.31
C GLU A 74 -15.08 4.67 -17.22
N ALA A 75 -14.24 3.96 -16.46
CA ALA A 75 -13.41 4.55 -15.42
C ALA A 75 -12.50 5.66 -15.95
N LYS A 76 -11.93 5.55 -17.16
CA LYS A 76 -11.11 6.63 -17.77
C LYS A 76 -11.81 7.98 -17.88
N THR A 77 -13.13 7.97 -17.98
CA THR A 77 -13.94 9.18 -18.11
C THR A 77 -14.66 9.57 -16.82
N ALA A 78 -14.62 8.72 -15.79
CA ALA A 78 -15.25 8.98 -14.51
C ALA A 78 -14.52 10.09 -13.74
N ASP A 79 -15.25 10.86 -12.93
CA ASP A 79 -14.72 12.05 -12.27
C ASP A 79 -13.53 11.76 -11.35
N GLU A 80 -13.55 10.57 -10.74
CA GLU A 80 -12.56 10.03 -9.82
C GLU A 80 -11.22 9.75 -10.51
N PHE A 81 -11.23 9.44 -11.82
CA PHE A 81 -10.01 9.02 -12.53
C PHE A 81 -9.65 9.88 -13.76
N LYS A 82 -10.56 10.72 -14.28
CA LYS A 82 -10.33 11.50 -15.52
C LYS A 82 -9.10 12.40 -15.48
N ASN A 83 -8.65 12.77 -14.27
CA ASN A 83 -7.45 13.56 -14.04
C ASN A 83 -6.39 12.80 -13.23
N CYS A 84 -6.41 11.47 -13.26
CA CYS A 84 -5.55 10.61 -12.45
C CYS A 84 -4.08 11.04 -12.40
N PRO A 85 -3.36 11.27 -13.53
CA PRO A 85 -1.92 11.57 -13.49
C PRO A 85 -1.59 12.94 -12.88
N THR A 86 -2.58 13.82 -12.73
CA THR A 86 -2.41 15.16 -12.15
C THR A 86 -3.03 15.30 -10.76
N GLN A 87 -3.99 14.45 -10.40
CA GLN A 87 -4.70 14.51 -9.12
C GLN A 87 -4.22 13.45 -8.14
N VAL A 88 -4.01 12.21 -8.58
CA VAL A 88 -3.68 11.10 -7.69
C VAL A 88 -2.24 11.18 -7.21
N GLN A 89 -2.10 11.11 -5.90
CA GLN A 89 -0.83 11.08 -5.19
C GLN A 89 -0.36 9.64 -5.01
N ALA A 90 0.96 9.46 -4.85
CA ALA A 90 1.55 8.14 -4.63
C ALA A 90 0.92 7.36 -3.46
N ASN A 91 0.57 8.05 -2.35
CA ASN A 91 -0.07 7.41 -1.20
C ASN A 91 -1.52 6.96 -1.46
N GLU A 92 -2.28 7.73 -2.25
CA GLU A 92 -3.65 7.40 -2.66
C GLU A 92 -3.63 6.18 -3.59
N HIS A 93 -2.70 6.17 -4.55
CA HIS A 93 -2.43 5.00 -5.40
C HIS A 93 -2.05 3.77 -4.58
N ASP A 94 -1.14 3.89 -3.61
CA ASP A 94 -0.73 2.76 -2.77
C ASP A 94 -1.87 2.21 -1.90
N CYS A 95 -2.82 3.06 -1.51
CA CYS A 95 -4.06 2.65 -0.86
C CYS A 95 -4.97 1.91 -1.87
N ALA A 96 -5.21 2.53 -3.03
CA ALA A 96 -6.06 2.00 -4.08
C ALA A 96 -5.61 0.61 -4.56
N MET A 97 -4.31 0.40 -4.74
CA MET A 97 -3.74 -0.89 -5.18
C MET A 97 -3.81 -1.99 -4.11
N LYS A 98 -4.13 -1.66 -2.86
CA LYS A 98 -4.37 -2.62 -1.77
C LYS A 98 -5.86 -2.83 -1.50
N ALA A 99 -6.74 -2.08 -2.16
CA ALA A 99 -8.18 -2.21 -1.98
C ALA A 99 -8.66 -3.57 -2.48
N GLU A 100 -9.54 -4.20 -1.70
CA GLU A 100 -10.14 -5.50 -2.02
C GLU A 100 -11.53 -5.38 -2.66
N THR A 101 -12.08 -4.17 -2.69
CA THR A 101 -13.38 -3.84 -3.28
C THR A 101 -13.30 -2.55 -4.09
N SER A 102 -14.16 -2.44 -5.11
CA SER A 102 -14.23 -1.25 -5.97
C SER A 102 -14.54 0.01 -5.16
N ASP A 103 -15.44 -0.09 -4.18
CA ASP A 103 -15.79 0.98 -3.23
C ASP A 103 -14.61 1.39 -2.34
N ALA A 104 -13.84 0.43 -1.81
CA ALA A 104 -12.65 0.73 -1.00
C ALA A 104 -11.57 1.44 -1.83
N LEU A 105 -11.47 1.11 -3.13
CA LEU A 105 -10.56 1.79 -4.04
C LEU A 105 -10.96 3.25 -4.23
N ILE A 106 -12.23 3.54 -4.48
CA ILE A 106 -12.72 4.92 -4.63
C ILE A 106 -12.48 5.75 -3.37
N LYS A 107 -12.73 5.17 -2.18
CA LYS A 107 -12.45 5.81 -0.89
C LYS A 107 -10.98 6.17 -0.67
N CYS A 108 -10.04 5.51 -1.34
CA CYS A 108 -8.63 5.87 -1.27
C CYS A 108 -8.30 7.17 -2.05
N LEU A 109 -9.19 7.63 -2.93
CA LEU A 109 -9.00 8.78 -3.83
C LEU A 109 -9.76 10.04 -3.38
N GLU A 110 -10.50 9.98 -2.28
CA GLU A 110 -11.27 11.08 -1.68
C GLU A 110 -10.44 11.99 -0.77
#